data_AF-A0A2A3AG62-F1
#
_entry.id   AF-A0A2A3AG62-F1
#
_cell.length_a   1.000
_cell.length_b   1.000
_cell.length_c   1.000
_cell.angle_alpha   90.00
_cell.angle_beta   90.00
_cell.angle_gamma   90.00
#
_symmetry.space_group_name_H-M   'P 1'
#
loop_
_entity.id
_entity.type
_entity.pdbx_description
1 polymer ?
#
loop_
_entity_poly.entity_id
_entity_poly.type
_entity_poly.pdbx_seq_one_letter_code
_entity_poly.pdbx_strand_id
1 'polypeptide(L)'
;MATTTRTAGKAPLSAYVLSIVMALVLASIVGAIASVFYDENRLLGFVIFSACTAGTFFALGWVLFVSKYTVEEDAHAEDNIEHRWYDKATSGAFHDIITTAGIALFALAITRLEVSGMVVLTLILVLAVVSFAVRFWVARRRDS
;
A
#
# COMPACT_ATOMS: atom_id res chain seq x y z
N MET A 1 -34.76 -13.96 2.52
CA MET A 1 -33.57 -13.41 3.19
C MET A 1 -33.64 -11.91 2.98
N ALA A 2 -33.96 -11.13 4.01
CA ALA A 2 -34.18 -9.69 3.86
C ALA A 2 -32.83 -8.98 3.76
N THR A 3 -32.50 -8.48 2.57
CA THR A 3 -31.31 -7.65 2.35
C THR A 3 -31.60 -6.28 2.97
N THR A 4 -31.22 -6.08 4.22
CA THR A 4 -31.22 -4.75 4.85
C THR A 4 -30.16 -3.91 4.16
N THR A 5 -30.59 -3.07 3.21
CA THR A 5 -29.79 -1.98 2.66
C THR A 5 -29.44 -1.02 3.80
N ARG A 6 -28.21 -1.12 4.30
CA ARG A 6 -27.69 -0.24 5.34
C ARG A 6 -27.26 1.05 4.66
N THR A 7 -28.16 2.03 4.62
CA THR A 7 -27.86 3.38 4.13
C THR A 7 -26.57 3.91 4.75
N ALA A 8 -25.61 4.33 3.92
CA ALA A 8 -24.37 4.94 4.35
C ALA A 8 -24.64 6.06 5.38
N GLY A 9 -24.19 5.84 6.61
CA GLY A 9 -24.39 6.75 7.73
C GLY A 9 -23.09 7.45 8.10
N LYS A 10 -23.16 8.61 8.74
CA LYS A 10 -21.95 9.23 9.33
C LYS A 10 -21.39 8.27 10.39
N ALA A 11 -20.11 7.91 10.29
CA ALA A 11 -19.45 7.12 11.32
C ALA A 11 -19.47 7.86 12.67
N PRO A 12 -19.58 7.14 13.79
CA PRO A 12 -19.49 7.76 15.11
C PRO A 12 -18.09 8.40 15.29
N LEU A 13 -18.01 9.52 16.00
CA LEU A 13 -16.76 10.23 16.28
C LEU A 13 -15.68 9.31 16.86
N SER A 14 -16.07 8.31 17.67
CA SER A 14 -15.16 7.32 18.24
C SER A 14 -14.40 6.51 17.19
N ALA A 15 -14.99 6.23 16.03
CA ALA A 15 -14.33 5.50 14.94
C ALA A 15 -13.19 6.34 14.32
N TYR A 16 -13.43 7.64 14.11
CA TYR A 16 -12.38 8.55 13.64
C TYR A 16 -11.27 8.71 14.67
N VAL A 17 -11.61 8.89 15.95
CA VAL A 17 -10.62 8.96 17.03
C VAL A 17 -9.77 7.68 17.07
N LEU A 18 -10.40 6.51 16.97
CA LEU A 18 -9.69 5.23 16.97
C LEU A 18 -8.74 5.09 15.77
N SER A 19 -9.14 5.56 14.58
CA SER A 19 -8.27 5.59 13.40
C SER A 19 -7.03 6.48 13.59
N ILE A 20 -7.21 7.66 14.19
CA ILE A 20 -6.12 8.60 14.48
C ILE A 20 -5.19 8.02 15.54
N VAL A 21 -5.74 7.50 16.64
CA VAL A 21 -4.95 6.90 17.73
C VAL A 21 -4.12 5.73 17.21
N MET A 22 -4.72 4.84 16.42
CA MET A 22 -3.99 3.72 15.82
C MET A 22 -2.86 4.22 14.90
N ALA A 23 -3.14 5.24 14.07
CA ALA A 23 -2.14 5.82 13.19
C ALA A 23 -0.95 6.39 13.97
N LEU A 24 -1.22 7.16 15.03
CA LEU A 24 -0.18 7.75 15.87
C LEU A 24 0.65 6.69 16.59
N VAL A 25 0.01 5.65 17.13
CA VAL A 25 0.72 4.55 17.81
C VAL A 25 1.63 3.82 16.85
N LEU A 26 1.12 3.36 15.69
CA LEU A 26 1.91 2.62 14.72
C LEU A 26 3.03 3.48 14.10
N ALA A 27 2.75 4.73 13.76
CA ALA A 27 3.74 5.66 13.25
C ALA A 27 4.86 5.92 14.28
N SER A 28 4.49 6.08 15.56
CA SER A 28 5.48 6.27 16.64
C SER A 28 6.35 5.03 16.83
N ILE A 29 5.79 3.83 16.70
CA ILE A 29 6.57 2.57 16.76
C ILE A 29 7.61 2.55 15.62
N VAL A 30 7.22 2.87 14.38
CA VAL A 30 8.16 2.91 13.25
C VAL A 30 9.22 3.97 13.45
N GLY A 31 8.85 5.18 13.91
CA GLY A 31 9.81 6.23 14.23
C GLY A 31 10.77 5.85 15.36
N ALA A 32 10.28 5.18 16.41
CA ALA A 32 11.11 4.70 17.51
C ALA A 32 12.13 3.67 17.03
N ILE A 33 11.70 2.71 16.20
CA ILE A 33 12.60 1.75 15.54
C ILE A 33 13.65 2.49 14.72
N ALA A 34 13.23 3.44 13.88
CA ALA A 34 14.16 4.22 13.05
C ALA A 34 15.18 4.99 13.90
N SER A 35 14.76 5.59 15.02
CA SER A 35 15.63 6.41 15.88
C SER A 35 16.83 5.65 16.44
N VAL A 36 16.73 4.33 16.62
CA VAL A 36 17.83 3.47 17.09
C VAL A 36 18.99 3.44 16.08
N PHE A 37 18.72 3.70 14.79
CA PHE A 37 19.71 3.66 13.72
C PHE A 37 20.36 5.04 13.43
N TYR A 38 19.96 6.11 14.11
CA TYR A 38 20.48 7.47 13.87
C TYR A 38 21.05 8.10 15.17
N ASP A 39 22.26 7.71 15.58
CA ASP A 39 22.83 8.09 16.89
C ASP A 39 22.94 9.59 17.15
N GLU A 40 23.40 10.38 16.19
CA GLU A 40 23.55 11.84 16.37
C GLU A 40 22.23 12.60 16.20
N ASN A 41 21.23 11.99 15.53
CA ASN A 41 20.00 12.65 15.07
C ASN A 41 18.75 11.82 15.37
N ARG A 42 18.70 11.16 16.54
CA ARG A 42 17.62 10.23 16.92
C ARG A 42 16.23 10.85 16.82
N LEU A 43 16.10 12.11 17.24
CA LEU A 43 14.86 12.87 17.21
C LEU A 43 14.39 13.14 15.77
N LEU A 44 15.33 13.47 14.88
CA LEU A 44 15.04 13.72 13.47
C LEU A 44 14.66 12.42 12.74
N GLY A 45 15.36 11.32 13.02
CA GLY A 45 15.00 9.99 12.54
C GLY A 45 13.60 9.55 13.01
N PHE A 46 13.27 9.78 14.28
CA PHE A 46 11.93 9.53 14.81
C PHE A 46 10.86 10.31 14.03
N VAL A 47 11.01 11.64 13.94
CA VAL A 47 10.00 12.52 13.35
C VAL A 47 9.77 12.21 11.87
N ILE A 48 10.84 12.03 11.08
CA ILE A 48 10.71 11.78 9.64
C ILE A 48 9.97 10.47 9.38
N PHE A 49 10.39 9.38 10.02
CA PHE A 49 9.80 8.07 9.76
C PHE A 49 8.37 7.95 10.30
N SER A 50 8.08 8.55 11.46
CA SER A 50 6.70 8.67 11.95
C SER A 50 5.83 9.50 11.02
N ALA A 51 6.30 10.67 10.55
CA ALA A 51 5.54 11.52 9.65
C ALA A 51 5.24 10.84 8.30
N CYS A 52 6.25 10.18 7.72
CA CYS A 52 6.10 9.47 6.44
C CYS A 52 5.12 8.29 6.51
N THR A 53 5.02 7.61 7.66
CA THR A 53 4.15 6.43 7.83
C THR A 53 2.77 6.75 8.42
N ALA A 54 2.59 7.92 9.04
CA ALA A 54 1.34 8.33 9.66
C ALA A 54 0.16 8.31 8.67
N GLY A 55 0.35 8.80 7.44
CA GLY A 55 -0.69 8.79 6.42
C GLY A 55 -1.16 7.38 6.07
N THR A 56 -0.22 6.44 5.90
CA THR A 56 -0.52 5.04 5.58
C THR A 56 -1.26 4.36 6.73
N PHE A 57 -0.82 4.53 7.97
CA PHE A 57 -1.50 3.92 9.12
C PHE A 57 -2.85 4.59 9.42
N PHE A 58 -3.01 5.88 9.11
CA PHE A 58 -4.31 6.54 9.16
C PHE A 58 -5.27 5.98 8.13
N ALA A 59 -4.84 5.81 6.88
CA ALA A 59 -5.65 5.16 5.85
C ALA A 59 -6.07 3.75 6.27
N LEU A 60 -5.15 2.96 6.84
CA LEU A 60 -5.46 1.64 7.40
C LEU A 60 -6.49 1.73 8.54
N GLY A 61 -6.33 2.66 9.48
CA GLY A 61 -7.27 2.86 10.59
C GLY A 61 -8.65 3.28 10.10
N TRP A 62 -8.70 4.12 9.07
CA TRP A 62 -9.94 4.50 8.43
C TRP A 62 -10.64 3.29 7.79
N VAL A 63 -9.90 2.44 7.06
CA VAL A 63 -10.42 1.19 6.50
C VAL A 63 -10.95 0.27 7.60
N LEU A 64 -10.26 0.11 8.72
CA LEU A 64 -10.67 -0.82 9.79
C LEU A 64 -11.86 -0.31 10.63
N PHE A 65 -11.93 0.99 10.91
CA PHE A 65 -12.87 1.52 11.90
C PHE A 65 -14.00 2.36 11.31
N VAL A 66 -13.74 3.08 10.21
CA VAL A 66 -14.66 4.07 9.64
C VAL A 66 -15.41 3.52 8.43
N SER A 67 -14.72 2.79 7.54
CA SER A 67 -15.27 2.34 6.25
C SER A 67 -16.61 1.62 6.39
N LYS A 68 -16.76 0.74 7.40
CA LYS A 68 -17.97 -0.04 7.69
C LYS A 68 -19.24 0.78 7.94
N TYR A 69 -19.11 2.08 8.19
CA TYR A 69 -20.25 2.99 8.38
C TYR A 69 -20.48 3.89 7.16
N THR A 70 -19.39 4.29 6.50
CA THR A 70 -19.41 5.32 5.45
C THR A 70 -19.42 4.77 4.04
N VAL A 71 -18.99 3.52 3.85
CA VAL A 71 -18.93 2.83 2.56
C VAL A 71 -20.08 1.84 2.52
N GLU A 72 -20.90 1.93 1.48
CA GLU A 72 -21.95 0.95 1.22
C GLU A 72 -21.32 -0.29 0.59
N GLU A 73 -21.62 -1.46 1.16
CA GLU A 73 -21.11 -2.73 0.64
C GLU A 73 -21.87 -3.08 -0.63
N ASP A 74 -21.16 -3.16 -1.76
CA ASP A 74 -21.71 -3.67 -3.01
C ASP A 74 -21.62 -5.21 -3.02
N ALA A 75 -22.78 -5.87 -3.04
CA ALA A 75 -22.89 -7.33 -3.06
C ALA A 75 -22.30 -7.96 -4.35
N HIS A 76 -22.10 -7.17 -5.41
CA HIS A 76 -21.56 -7.61 -6.69
C HIS A 76 -20.22 -6.92 -7.00
N ALA A 77 -19.50 -6.44 -5.96
CA ALA A 77 -18.22 -5.76 -6.11
C ALA A 77 -17.18 -6.58 -6.91
N GLU A 78 -17.21 -7.91 -6.80
CA GLU A 78 -16.35 -8.86 -7.53
C GLU A 78 -16.63 -8.88 -9.05
N ASP A 79 -17.88 -8.61 -9.45
CA ASP A 79 -18.30 -8.55 -10.85
C ASP A 79 -17.99 -7.19 -11.50
N ASN A 80 -17.49 -6.23 -10.71
CA ASN A 80 -17.13 -4.91 -11.20
C ASN A 80 -15.97 -4.99 -12.22
N ILE A 81 -16.17 -4.35 -13.37
CA ILE A 81 -15.14 -4.23 -14.42
C ILE A 81 -13.84 -3.60 -13.87
N GLU A 82 -13.94 -2.67 -12.93
CA GLU A 82 -12.77 -2.04 -12.32
C GLU A 82 -11.97 -3.02 -11.46
N HIS A 83 -12.66 -3.90 -10.72
CA HIS A 83 -12.02 -4.94 -9.93
C HIS A 83 -11.28 -5.94 -10.83
N ARG A 84 -11.90 -6.32 -11.96
CA ARG A 84 -11.27 -7.19 -12.96
C ARG A 84 -10.03 -6.57 -13.59
N TRP A 85 -10.05 -5.25 -13.89
CA TRP A 85 -8.87 -4.54 -14.39
C TRP A 85 -7.76 -4.49 -13.35
N TYR A 86 -8.12 -4.23 -12.09
CA TYR A 86 -7.19 -4.18 -10.98
C TYR A 86 -6.49 -5.53 -10.76
N ASP A 87 -7.25 -6.62 -10.69
CA ASP A 87 -6.70 -7.96 -10.46
C ASP A 87 -5.79 -8.40 -11.59
N LYS A 88 -6.21 -8.16 -12.83
CA LYS A 88 -5.41 -8.47 -14.01
C LYS A 88 -4.13 -7.64 -14.07
N ALA A 89 -4.19 -6.36 -13.73
CA ALA A 89 -3.02 -5.49 -13.68
C ALA A 89 -2.05 -5.92 -12.57
N THR A 90 -2.57 -6.25 -11.39
CA THR A 90 -1.79 -6.63 -10.20
C THR A 90 -1.10 -7.98 -10.38
N SER A 91 -1.84 -9.02 -10.79
CA SER A 91 -1.28 -10.34 -11.10
C SER A 91 -0.19 -10.23 -12.17
N GLY A 92 -0.46 -9.42 -13.19
CA GLY A 92 0.48 -9.12 -14.25
C GLY A 92 1.78 -8.46 -13.78
N ALA A 93 1.67 -7.38 -13.00
CA ALA A 93 2.81 -6.66 -12.46
C ALA A 93 3.63 -7.54 -11.49
N PHE A 94 2.97 -8.39 -10.72
CA PHE A 94 3.64 -9.34 -9.84
C PHE A 94 4.55 -10.32 -10.60
N HIS A 95 4.05 -10.89 -11.70
CA HIS A 95 4.86 -11.75 -12.57
C HIS A 95 6.05 -10.99 -13.18
N ASP A 96 5.87 -9.74 -13.61
CA ASP A 96 6.97 -8.92 -14.13
C ASP A 96 8.07 -8.70 -13.10
N ILE A 97 7.69 -8.45 -11.84
CA ILE A 97 8.64 -8.27 -10.75
C ILE A 97 9.39 -9.57 -10.51
N ILE A 98 8.72 -10.73 -10.41
CA ILE A 98 9.38 -12.03 -10.23
C ILE A 98 10.38 -12.30 -11.35
N THR A 99 9.95 -12.12 -12.60
CA THR A 99 10.80 -12.39 -13.76
C THR A 99 11.99 -11.42 -13.80
N THR A 100 11.74 -10.13 -13.63
CA THR A 100 12.80 -9.11 -13.68
C THR A 100 13.77 -9.25 -12.52
N ALA A 101 13.27 -9.49 -11.30
CA ALA A 101 14.11 -9.71 -10.13
C ALA A 101 14.93 -11.01 -10.27
N GLY A 102 14.35 -12.08 -10.81
CA GLY A 102 15.06 -13.33 -11.08
C GLY A 102 16.20 -13.16 -12.09
N ILE A 103 15.95 -12.45 -13.20
CA ILE A 103 16.98 -12.14 -14.20
C ILE A 103 18.07 -11.23 -13.62
N ALA A 104 17.68 -10.18 -12.90
CA ALA A 104 18.62 -9.26 -12.26
C ALA A 104 19.50 -9.99 -11.23
N LEU A 105 18.90 -10.85 -10.40
CA LEU A 105 19.62 -11.66 -9.42
C LEU A 105 20.62 -12.61 -10.10
N PHE A 106 20.20 -13.27 -11.18
CA PHE A 106 21.09 -14.13 -11.98
C PHE A 106 22.28 -13.34 -12.55
N ALA A 107 22.05 -12.15 -13.11
CA ALA A 107 23.09 -11.29 -13.64
C ALA A 107 24.08 -10.81 -12.55
N LEU A 108 23.58 -10.42 -11.37
CA LEU A 108 24.40 -10.04 -10.23
C LEU A 108 25.24 -11.22 -9.72
N ALA A 109 24.69 -12.43 -9.72
CA ALA A 109 25.41 -13.64 -9.30
C ALA A 109 26.60 -13.96 -10.21
N ILE A 110 26.46 -13.76 -11.53
CA ILE A 110 27.54 -13.97 -12.51
C ILE A 110 28.59 -12.87 -12.41
N THR A 111 28.15 -11.61 -12.41
CA THR A 111 29.05 -10.44 -12.48
C THR A 111 29.71 -10.13 -11.15
N ARG A 112 29.20 -10.69 -10.04
CA ARG A 112 29.64 -10.41 -8.66
C ARG A 112 29.56 -8.91 -8.31
N LEU A 113 28.69 -8.16 -8.99
CA LEU A 113 28.48 -6.75 -8.72
C LEU A 113 27.73 -6.58 -7.41
N GLU A 114 28.25 -5.71 -6.55
CA GLU A 114 27.58 -5.29 -5.33
C GLU A 114 26.74 -4.04 -5.61
N VAL A 115 25.43 -4.17 -5.42
CA VAL A 115 24.48 -3.06 -5.56
C VAL A 115 23.84 -2.81 -4.19
N SER A 116 23.75 -1.55 -3.79
CA SER A 116 23.08 -1.17 -2.55
C SER A 116 21.65 -1.69 -2.52
N GLY A 117 21.27 -2.36 -1.41
CA GLY A 117 19.91 -2.87 -1.23
C GLY A 117 18.85 -1.79 -1.34
N MET A 118 19.18 -0.54 -0.95
CA MET A 118 18.27 0.59 -1.11
C MET A 118 17.96 0.86 -2.58
N VAL A 119 18.98 0.84 -3.45
CA VAL A 119 18.81 1.02 -4.90
C VAL A 119 17.96 -0.10 -5.48
N VAL A 120 18.22 -1.35 -5.10
CA VAL A 120 17.46 -2.51 -5.59
C VAL A 120 15.99 -2.41 -5.19
N LEU A 121 15.69 -2.12 -3.92
CA LEU A 121 14.33 -1.99 -3.43
C LEU A 121 13.59 -0.81 -4.08
N THR A 122 14.26 0.33 -4.29
CA THR A 122 13.68 1.47 -5.01
C THR A 122 13.34 1.09 -6.45
N LEU A 123 14.24 0.42 -7.17
CA LEU A 123 13.99 0.00 -8.55
C LEU A 123 12.84 -1.01 -8.65
N ILE A 124 12.77 -1.97 -7.73
CA ILE A 124 11.66 -2.94 -7.68
C ILE A 124 10.34 -2.21 -7.42
N LEU A 125 10.30 -1.26 -6.48
CA LEU A 125 9.09 -0.51 -6.17
C LEU A 125 8.64 0.35 -7.37
N VAL A 126 9.56 1.06 -8.03
CA VAL A 126 9.25 1.85 -9.22
C VAL A 126 8.75 0.96 -10.35
N LEU A 127 9.41 -0.17 -10.60
CA LEU A 127 8.98 -1.13 -11.63
C LEU A 127 7.59 -1.68 -11.33
N ALA A 128 7.29 -2.01 -10.07
CA ALA A 128 5.98 -2.48 -9.64
C ALA A 128 4.87 -1.47 -9.95
N VAL A 129 5.07 -0.22 -9.52
CA VAL A 129 4.10 0.88 -9.72
C VAL A 129 3.90 1.16 -11.21
N VAL A 130 4.99 1.23 -11.99
CA VAL A 130 4.93 1.50 -13.43
C VAL A 130 4.25 0.35 -14.18
N SER A 131 4.63 -0.90 -13.93
CA SER A 131 4.02 -2.07 -14.59
C SER A 131 2.51 -2.14 -14.29
N PHE A 132 2.13 -1.97 -13.01
CA PHE A 132 0.72 -1.91 -12.62
C PHE A 132 -0.02 -0.77 -13.33
N ALA A 133 0.50 0.46 -13.28
CA ALA A 133 -0.15 1.63 -13.85
C ALA A 133 -0.37 1.50 -15.37
N VAL A 134 0.65 1.02 -16.10
CA VAL A 134 0.56 0.77 -17.54
C VAL A 134 -0.51 -0.29 -17.84
N ARG A 135 -0.48 -1.43 -17.15
CA ARG A 135 -1.44 -2.53 -17.38
C ARG A 135 -2.87 -2.12 -17.02
N PHE A 136 -3.06 -1.41 -15.91
CA PHE A 136 -4.35 -0.89 -15.49
C PHE A 136 -4.93 0.08 -16.51
N TRP A 137 -4.11 1.03 -16.98
CA TRP A 137 -4.55 2.02 -17.96
C TRP A 137 -4.88 1.41 -19.33
N VAL A 138 -4.09 0.42 -19.76
CA VAL A 138 -4.37 -0.33 -21.00
C VAL A 138 -5.66 -1.15 -20.88
N ALA A 139 -5.88 -1.83 -19.75
CA ALA A 139 -7.11 -2.60 -19.51
C ALA A 139 -8.33 -1.69 -19.52
N ARG A 140 -8.27 -0.58 -18.78
CA ARG A 140 -9.32 0.44 -18.76
C ARG A 140 -9.67 0.95 -20.16
N ARG A 141 -8.66 1.20 -21.02
CA ARG A 141 -8.89 1.69 -22.40
C ARG A 141 -9.46 0.67 -23.36
N ARG A 142 -9.24 -0.63 -23.13
CA ARG A 142 -9.74 -1.70 -24.00
C ARG A 142 -11.20 -2.04 -23.74
N ASP A 143 -11.62 -1.86 -22.50
CA ASP A 143 -12.95 -2.23 -22.02
C ASP A 143 -13.84 -0.99 -21.72
N SER A 144 -13.39 0.22 -22.12
CA SER A 144 -14.21 1.45 -22.22
C SER A 144 -14.85 1.55 -23.59
#